data_AF-A0A1W9U6B8-F1
#
_entry.id   AF-A0A1W9U6B8-F1
#
_cell.length_a   1.000
_cell.length_b   1.000
_cell.length_c   1.000
_cell.angle_alpha   90.00
_cell.angle_beta   90.00
_cell.angle_gamma   90.00
#
_symmetry.space_group_name_H-M   'P 1'
#
loop_
_entity.id
_entity.type
_entity.pdbx_description
1 polymer ?
#
loop_
_entity_poly.entity_id
_entity_poly.type
_entity_poly.pdbx_seq_one_letter_code
_entity_poly.pdbx_strand_id
1 'polypeptide(L)' 'LETNTIPGMTENSIFPLAARTAGLSFSKLLDRLIELAFED' A
#
# COMPACT_ATOMS: atom_id res chain seq x y z
N LEU A 1 -17.07 8.14 8.86
CA LEU A 1 -16.15 7.15 8.26
C LEU A 1 -15.83 7.65 6.86
N GLU A 2 -14.56 7.83 6.54
CA GLU A 2 -14.10 8.32 5.25
C GLU A 2 -13.31 7.23 4.53
N THR A 3 -13.37 7.21 3.20
CA THR A 3 -12.62 6.28 2.37
C THR A 3 -11.62 7.07 1.55
N ASN A 4 -10.33 6.83 1.80
CA ASN A 4 -9.23 7.44 1.05
C ASN A 4 -8.83 6.51 -0.08
N THR A 5 -9.27 6.80 -1.30
CA THR A 5 -8.95 5.97 -2.49
C THR A 5 -7.47 6.04 -2.87
N ILE A 6 -6.81 7.17 -2.59
CA ILE A 6 -5.36 7.33 -2.69
C ILE A 6 -4.83 7.70 -1.29
N PRO A 7 -4.45 6.71 -0.46
CA PRO A 7 -3.94 6.98 0.88
C PRO A 7 -2.54 7.62 0.82
N GLY A 8 -2.10 8.18 1.94
CA GLY A 8 -0.70 8.58 2.11
C GLY A 8 0.25 7.40 1.91
N MET A 9 1.37 7.62 1.23
CA MET A 9 2.36 6.59 0.87
C MET A 9 3.76 6.85 1.43
N THR A 10 3.90 7.77 2.40
CA THR A 10 5.17 8.01 3.09
C THR A 10 5.43 6.94 4.15
N GLU A 11 6.65 6.87 4.69
CA GLU A 11 7.06 5.88 5.69
C GLU A 11 6.14 5.81 6.91
N ASN A 12 5.63 6.97 7.35
CA ASN A 12 4.75 7.10 8.52
C ASN A 12 3.26 7.12 8.17
N SER A 13 2.90 6.90 6.90
CA SER A 13 1.50 6.80 6.49
C SER A 13 0.87 5.48 6.95
N ILE A 14 -0.43 5.51 7.27
CA ILE A 14 -1.18 4.38 7.83
C ILE A 14 -1.12 3.15 6.91
N PHE A 15 -1.28 3.35 5.60
CA PHE A 15 -1.34 2.23 4.65
C PHE A 15 0.01 1.49 4.51
N PRO A 16 1.15 2.16 4.26
CA PRO A 16 2.47 1.52 4.34
C PRO A 16 2.77 0.87 5.69
N LEU A 17 2.38 1.50 6.81
CA LEU A 17 2.59 0.93 8.14
C LEU A 17 1.79 -0.37 8.36
N ALA A 18 0.52 -0.40 7.93
CA ALA A 18 -0.31 -1.59 8.00
C ALA A 18 0.27 -2.74 7.15
N ALA A 19 0.76 -2.44 5.94
CA ALA A 19 1.44 -3.41 5.10
C ALA A 19 2.69 -3.99 5.77
N ARG A 20 3.51 -3.14 6.41
CA ARG A 20 4.68 -3.60 7.20
C ARG A 20 4.28 -4.52 8.34
N THR A 21 3.23 -4.17 9.09
CA THR A 21 2.69 -5.02 10.17
C THR A 21 2.19 -6.36 9.63
N ALA A 22 1.68 -6.41 8.40
CA ALA A 22 1.31 -7.63 7.71
C ALA A 22 2.51 -8.39 7.09
N GLY A 23 3.75 -7.95 7.31
CA GLY A 23 4.97 -8.60 6.81
C GLY A 23 5.38 -8.21 5.39
N LEU A 24 4.76 -7.18 4.80
CA LEU A 24 5.11 -6.66 3.48
C LEU A 24 6.10 -5.50 3.59
N SER A 25 7.25 -5.63 2.93
CA SER A 25 8.15 -4.49 2.75
C SER A 25 7.53 -3.46 1.82
N PHE A 26 7.99 -2.21 1.90
CA PHE A 26 7.47 -1.14 1.03
C PHE A 26 7.63 -1.45 -0.46
N SER A 27 8.77 -2.02 -0.88
CA SER A 27 8.97 -2.47 -2.26
C SER A 27 7.93 -3.50 -2.67
N LYS A 28 7.70 -4.55 -1.86
CA LYS A 28 6.72 -5.59 -2.16
C LYS A 28 5.29 -5.05 -2.24
N LEU A 29 4.96 -4.05 -1.41
CA LEU A 29 3.69 -3.36 -1.50
C LEU A 29 3.53 -2.64 -2.86
N LEU A 30 4.57 -1.93 -3.31
CA LEU A 30 4.56 -1.25 -4.61
C LEU A 30 4.48 -2.24 -5.77
N ASP A 31 5.25 -3.33 -5.72
CA ASP A 31 5.20 -4.39 -6.73
C ASP A 31 3.78 -4.94 -6.86
N ARG A 32 3.11 -5.20 -5.72
CA ARG A 32 1.72 -5.68 -5.71
C ARG A 32 0.73 -4.66 -6.27
N LEU A 33 0.88 -3.38 -5.96
CA LEU A 33 0.01 -2.33 -6.52
C LEU A 33 0.18 -2.20 -8.03
N ILE A 34 1.41 -2.35 -8.53
CA ILE A 34 1.71 -2.32 -9.96
C ILE A 34 1.08 -3.54 -10.65
N GLU A 35 1.26 -4.74 -10.09
CA GLU A 35 0.60 -5.97 -10.59
C GLU A 35 -0.92 -5.79 -10.70
N LEU A 36 -1.56 -5.31 -9.62
CA LEU A 36 -3.01 -5.08 -9.59
C LEU A 36 -3.47 -4.04 -10.62
N ALA A 37 -2.63 -3.06 -10.97
CA ALA A 37 -2.95 -2.06 -11.98
C ALA A 37 -2.95 -2.62 -13.41
N PHE A 38 -2.35 -3.80 -13.62
CA PHE A 38 -2.32 -4.53 -14.89
C PHE A 38 -3.20 -5.78 -14.89
N GLU A 39 -3.88 -6.12 -13.80
CA GLU A 39 -4.90 -7.18 -13.78
C GLU A 39 -6.17 -6.67 -14.50
N ASP A 40 -6.66 -7.44 -15.49
CA ASP A 40 -7.83 -7.12 -16.34
C ASP A 40 -9.18 -7.11 -15.57
#